data_AF-A0A7Y9ESL8-F1
#
_entry.id   AF-A0A7Y9ESL8-F1
#
_cell.length_a   1.000
_cell.length_b   1.000
_cell.length_c   1.000
_cell.angle_alpha   90.00
_cell.angle_beta   90.00
_cell.angle_gamma   90.00
#
_symmetry.space_group_name_H-M   'P 1'
#
loop_
_entity.id
_entity.type
_entity.pdbx_description
1 polymer ?
#
loop_
_entity_poly.entity_id
_entity_poly.type
_entity_poly.pdbx_seq_one_letter_code
_entity_poly.pdbx_strand_id
1 'polypeptide(L)'
;MDTGAKLAQLADKKVDTEIDQTLNKVNSRYDTASSAYSENCTGVVQANELRRRGHEVAAGPLEKHLRSDEGGPGGRPLSTIEQAWGGTFTRGTKAEIEEAFKEPGARGIIHIAWNAPYFGSHVFSVENVGGKVRFVDGQPKPPVQDAEYYFTMGHSPEYLRVDDRPTPPKNQTDPLFEP
;
A
#
# COMPACT_ATOMS: atom_id res chain seq x y z
N MET A 1 24.29 29.32 -2.89
CA MET A 1 23.29 28.23 -2.84
C MET A 1 22.60 28.34 -1.51
N ASP A 2 21.28 28.43 -1.49
CA ASP A 2 20.48 28.57 -0.27
C ASP A 2 20.55 27.29 0.59
N THR A 3 21.01 27.43 1.83
CA THR A 3 21.13 26.35 2.81
C THR A 3 19.79 25.70 3.11
N GLY A 4 18.68 26.45 3.04
CA GLY A 4 17.33 25.94 3.27
C GLY A 4 16.89 24.91 2.22
N ALA A 5 17.04 25.25 0.93
CA ALA A 5 16.71 24.35 -0.17
C ALA A 5 17.51 23.03 -0.12
N LYS A 6 18.79 23.10 0.27
CA LYS A 6 19.63 21.90 0.39
C LYS A 6 19.18 20.99 1.55
N LEU A 7 18.74 21.55 2.67
CA LEU A 7 18.23 20.77 3.80
C LEU A 7 16.90 20.08 3.46
N ALA A 8 15.99 20.76 2.75
CA ALA A 8 14.75 20.16 2.28
C ALA A 8 15.02 18.95 1.36
N GLN A 9 15.89 19.12 0.36
CA GLN A 9 16.26 18.02 -0.55
C GLN A 9 16.87 16.82 0.19
N LEU A 10 17.66 17.05 1.24
CA LEU A 10 18.23 15.97 2.06
C LEU A 10 17.16 15.25 2.89
N ALA A 11 16.17 15.98 3.40
CA ALA A 11 15.04 15.40 4.12
C ALA A 11 14.18 14.54 3.19
N ASP A 12 13.85 15.04 1.99
CA ASP A 12 13.08 14.31 0.99
C ASP A 12 13.79 13.02 0.57
N LYS A 13 15.09 13.10 0.27
CA LYS A 13 15.90 11.93 -0.07
C LYS A 13 15.95 10.89 1.06
N LYS A 14 15.96 11.35 2.31
CA LYS A 14 15.92 10.46 3.47
C LYS A 14 14.58 9.73 3.53
N VAL A 15 13.47 10.44 3.37
CA VAL A 15 12.13 9.84 3.32
C VAL A 15 12.01 8.84 2.18
N ASP A 16 12.50 9.18 0.98
CA ASP A 16 12.52 8.25 -0.17
C ASP A 16 13.26 6.94 0.16
N THR A 17 14.43 7.07 0.78
CA THR A 17 15.23 5.90 1.19
C THR A 17 14.49 5.05 2.22
N GLU A 18 13.79 5.67 3.18
CA GLU A 18 13.00 4.97 4.18
C GLU A 18 11.79 4.24 3.58
N ILE A 19 11.11 4.84 2.60
CA ILE A 19 10.02 4.19 1.86
C ILE A 19 10.58 2.94 1.19
N ASP A 20 11.64 3.07 0.40
CA ASP A 20 12.23 1.95 -0.34
C ASP A 20 12.70 0.82 0.60
N GLN A 21 13.29 1.17 1.74
CA GLN A 21 13.68 0.19 2.77
C GLN A 21 12.47 -0.48 3.42
N THR A 22 11.36 0.24 3.58
CA THR A 22 10.11 -0.29 4.14
C THR A 22 9.50 -1.32 3.19
N LEU A 23 9.44 -1.04 1.89
CA LEU A 23 8.89 -1.96 0.88
C LEU A 23 9.58 -3.32 0.90
N ASN A 24 10.88 -3.37 1.17
CA ASN A 24 11.64 -4.63 1.25
C ASN A 24 11.28 -5.50 2.47
N LYS A 25 10.56 -4.94 3.46
CA LYS A 25 10.28 -5.60 4.74
C LYS A 25 8.82 -5.99 4.92
N VAL A 26 7.90 -5.39 4.16
CA VAL A 26 6.45 -5.57 4.38
C VAL A 26 5.92 -6.93 3.91
N ASN A 27 6.56 -7.60 2.95
CA ASN A 27 6.15 -8.94 2.50
C ASN A 27 7.36 -9.89 2.32
N SER A 28 8.06 -10.18 3.42
CA SER A 28 9.31 -10.94 3.40
C SER A 28 9.18 -12.41 2.97
N ARG A 29 7.96 -12.91 2.76
CA ARG A 29 7.67 -14.29 2.32
C ARG A 29 6.91 -14.37 0.98
N TYR A 30 6.85 -13.28 0.22
CA TYR A 30 6.27 -13.29 -1.12
C TYR A 30 6.81 -14.44 -1.98
N ASP A 31 5.89 -15.21 -2.53
CA ASP A 31 6.12 -16.31 -3.45
C ASP A 31 4.96 -16.34 -4.45
N THR A 32 5.26 -16.21 -5.75
CA THR A 32 4.24 -16.22 -6.80
C THR A 32 3.52 -17.57 -6.90
N ALA A 33 4.14 -18.65 -6.44
CA ALA A 33 3.54 -19.98 -6.43
C ALA A 33 2.60 -20.21 -5.23
N SER A 34 2.56 -19.29 -4.25
CA SER A 34 1.74 -19.40 -3.05
C SER A 34 0.80 -18.22 -2.89
N SER A 35 -0.50 -18.48 -3.08
CA SER A 35 -1.60 -17.54 -2.79
C SER A 35 -1.51 -16.91 -1.40
N ALA A 36 -0.94 -17.63 -0.43
CA ALA A 36 -0.77 -17.17 0.94
C ALA A 36 -0.04 -15.82 1.01
N TYR A 37 0.98 -15.60 0.18
CA TYR A 37 1.76 -14.37 0.19
C TYR A 37 1.69 -13.58 -1.12
N SER A 38 1.14 -14.15 -2.20
CA SER A 38 0.86 -13.43 -3.45
C SER A 38 -0.53 -12.78 -3.50
N GLU A 39 -1.45 -13.11 -2.59
CA GLU A 39 -2.81 -12.54 -2.53
C GLU A 39 -3.09 -11.78 -1.22
N ASN A 40 -2.06 -11.54 -0.41
CA ASN A 40 -2.15 -10.84 0.87
C ASN A 40 -2.05 -9.30 0.76
N CYS A 41 -2.31 -8.71 -0.41
CA CYS A 41 -2.09 -7.28 -0.71
C CYS A 41 -2.67 -6.33 0.35
N THR A 42 -3.83 -6.66 0.91
CA THR A 42 -4.48 -5.91 2.02
C THR A 42 -3.65 -5.88 3.30
N GLY A 43 -2.93 -6.97 3.64
CA GLY A 43 -2.02 -7.01 4.77
C GLY A 43 -0.74 -6.22 4.48
N VAL A 44 -0.25 -6.25 3.24
CA VAL A 44 0.96 -5.53 2.82
C VAL A 44 0.81 -4.02 2.92
N VAL A 45 -0.28 -3.44 2.41
CA VAL A 45 -0.50 -1.99 2.48
C VAL A 45 -0.68 -1.51 3.92
N GLN A 46 -1.30 -2.34 4.78
CA GLN A 46 -1.44 -2.04 6.21
C GLN A 46 -0.11 -2.14 6.95
N ALA A 47 0.70 -3.16 6.65
CA ALA A 47 2.05 -3.27 7.17
C ALA A 47 2.90 -2.07 6.72
N ASN A 48 2.77 -1.63 5.46
CA ASN A 48 3.48 -0.44 4.97
C ASN A 48 3.16 0.79 5.81
N GLU A 49 1.88 1.16 5.95
CA GLU A 49 1.49 2.34 6.73
C GLU A 49 1.90 2.23 8.21
N LEU A 50 1.75 1.06 8.84
CA LEU A 50 2.19 0.86 10.22
C LEU A 50 3.72 0.99 10.38
N ARG A 51 4.50 0.48 9.43
CA ARG A 51 5.96 0.69 9.42
C ARG A 51 6.30 2.17 9.20
N ARG A 52 5.58 2.89 8.35
CA ARG A 52 5.71 4.35 8.22
C ARG A 52 5.31 5.12 9.49
N ARG A 53 4.61 4.48 10.43
CA ARG A 53 4.30 4.98 11.78
C ARG A 53 5.24 4.45 12.87
N GLY A 54 6.29 3.72 12.49
CA GLY A 54 7.32 3.22 13.42
C GLY A 54 7.03 1.85 14.04
N HIS A 55 6.04 1.10 13.54
CA HIS A 55 5.78 -0.27 13.99
C HIS A 55 6.58 -1.28 13.16
N GLU A 56 7.31 -2.18 13.82
CA GLU A 56 8.07 -3.23 13.15
C GLU A 56 7.21 -4.45 12.83
N VAL A 57 6.33 -4.33 11.84
CA VAL A 57 5.43 -5.41 11.37
C VAL A 57 5.72 -5.85 9.94
N ALA A 58 5.30 -7.04 9.56
CA ALA A 58 5.29 -7.55 8.19
C ALA A 58 3.96 -8.27 7.94
N ALA A 59 3.48 -8.23 6.70
CA ALA A 59 2.26 -8.92 6.30
C ALA A 59 2.41 -10.42 6.48
N GLY A 60 1.43 -11.00 7.17
CA GLY A 60 1.26 -12.44 7.30
C GLY A 60 0.59 -13.03 6.06
N PRO A 61 0.36 -14.35 6.08
CA PRO A 61 -0.33 -14.99 4.97
C PRO A 61 -1.81 -14.58 4.91
N LEU A 62 -2.38 -14.64 3.71
CA LEU A 62 -3.83 -14.63 3.51
C LEU A 62 -4.46 -15.86 4.20
N GLU A 63 -5.66 -15.75 4.75
CA GLU A 63 -6.38 -16.85 5.38
C GLU A 63 -6.74 -17.92 4.34
N LYS A 64 -6.63 -19.21 4.70
CA LYS A 64 -6.82 -20.32 3.74
C LYS A 64 -8.10 -20.22 2.91
N HIS A 65 -9.24 -19.95 3.55
CA HIS A 65 -10.54 -19.86 2.89
C HIS A 65 -10.67 -18.66 1.91
N LEU A 66 -9.72 -17.73 1.92
CA LEU A 66 -9.69 -16.59 1.01
C LEU A 66 -8.74 -16.78 -0.18
N ARG A 67 -7.88 -17.81 -0.14
CA ARG A 67 -6.85 -18.07 -1.14
C ARG A 67 -7.43 -18.72 -2.38
N SER A 68 -7.02 -18.28 -3.57
CA SER A 68 -7.54 -18.81 -4.83
C SER A 68 -7.19 -20.28 -5.08
N ASP A 69 -6.01 -20.73 -4.67
CA ASP A 69 -5.57 -22.14 -4.77
C ASP A 69 -6.33 -23.09 -3.82
N GLU A 70 -7.04 -22.55 -2.83
CA GLU A 70 -7.96 -23.26 -1.94
C GLU A 70 -9.43 -23.05 -2.37
N GLY A 71 -9.68 -22.45 -3.54
CA GLY A 71 -11.02 -22.16 -4.08
C GLY A 71 -11.69 -20.89 -3.53
N GLY A 72 -10.94 -20.04 -2.83
CA GLY A 72 -11.40 -18.76 -2.30
C GLY A 72 -11.40 -17.61 -3.33
N PRO A 73 -11.85 -16.41 -2.93
CA PRO A 73 -11.93 -15.23 -3.80
C PRO A 73 -10.59 -14.62 -4.25
N GLY A 74 -9.45 -14.99 -3.66
CA GLY A 74 -8.14 -14.45 -4.02
C GLY A 74 -7.81 -13.12 -3.35
N GLY A 75 -8.18 -12.95 -2.07
CA GLY A 75 -7.88 -11.75 -1.29
C GLY A 75 -8.90 -11.46 -0.19
N ARG A 76 -8.59 -10.44 0.63
CA ARG A 76 -9.54 -9.90 1.63
C ARG A 76 -10.40 -8.79 1.01
N PRO A 77 -11.64 -8.59 1.45
CA PRO A 77 -12.45 -7.47 0.97
C PRO A 77 -11.84 -6.11 1.38
N LEU A 78 -12.11 -5.06 0.59
CA LEU A 78 -11.68 -3.69 0.91
C LEU A 78 -12.17 -3.22 2.29
N SER A 79 -13.31 -3.74 2.74
CA SER A 79 -13.87 -3.45 4.06
C SER A 79 -12.92 -3.82 5.20
N THR A 80 -11.97 -4.73 5.01
CA THR A 80 -10.90 -5.00 5.99
C THR A 80 -10.05 -3.76 6.25
N ILE A 81 -9.70 -3.00 5.20
CA ILE A 81 -8.92 -1.77 5.31
C ILE A 81 -9.80 -0.64 5.86
N GLU A 82 -11.02 -0.52 5.34
CA GLU A 82 -11.98 0.52 5.77
C GLU A 82 -12.34 0.40 7.25
N GLN A 83 -12.50 -0.82 7.77
CA GLN A 83 -12.79 -1.04 9.19
C GLN A 83 -11.59 -0.74 10.08
N ALA A 84 -10.37 -1.06 9.63
CA ALA A 84 -9.15 -0.81 10.40
C ALA A 84 -8.88 0.69 10.53
N TRP A 85 -8.90 1.42 9.41
CA TRP A 85 -8.53 2.84 9.39
C TRP A 85 -9.73 3.76 9.62
N GLY A 86 -10.95 3.26 9.41
CA GLY A 86 -12.15 4.08 9.26
C GLY A 86 -12.22 4.71 7.87
N GLY A 87 -13.41 5.18 7.49
CA GLY A 87 -13.68 5.78 6.19
C GLY A 87 -14.06 4.77 5.11
N THR A 88 -14.15 5.24 3.87
CA THR A 88 -14.48 4.41 2.71
C THR A 88 -13.59 4.79 1.54
N PHE A 89 -13.31 3.84 0.67
CA PHE A 89 -12.61 4.13 -0.59
C PHE A 89 -13.42 5.12 -1.44
N THR A 90 -12.72 6.13 -1.97
CA THR A 90 -13.28 7.16 -2.84
C THR A 90 -12.83 6.91 -4.26
N ARG A 91 -13.76 6.84 -5.21
CA ARG A 91 -13.42 6.68 -6.62
C ARG A 91 -12.75 7.95 -7.16
N GLY A 92 -11.70 7.77 -7.95
CA GLY A 92 -11.00 8.87 -8.60
C GLY A 92 -10.11 8.41 -9.73
N THR A 93 -9.93 9.26 -10.74
CA THR A 93 -8.87 9.13 -11.74
C THR A 93 -7.50 9.28 -11.09
N LYS A 94 -6.44 8.87 -11.79
CA LYS A 94 -5.06 9.08 -11.33
C LYS A 94 -4.79 10.56 -10.99
N ALA A 95 -5.23 11.50 -11.83
CA ALA A 95 -5.02 12.93 -11.58
C ALA A 95 -5.75 13.44 -10.33
N GLU A 96 -6.98 12.97 -10.08
CA GLU A 96 -7.72 13.31 -8.86
C GLU A 96 -7.07 12.70 -7.61
N ILE A 97 -6.47 11.51 -7.73
CA ILE A 97 -5.67 10.91 -6.67
C ILE A 97 -4.41 11.75 -6.42
N GLU A 98 -3.65 12.11 -7.44
CA GLU A 98 -2.46 12.97 -7.29
C GLU A 98 -2.81 14.30 -6.60
N GLU A 99 -3.93 14.91 -6.96
CA GLU A 99 -4.45 16.11 -6.30
C GLU A 99 -4.83 15.85 -4.83
N ALA A 100 -5.51 14.72 -4.54
CA ALA A 100 -5.90 14.35 -3.18
C ALA A 100 -4.69 14.09 -2.25
N PHE A 101 -3.52 13.74 -2.81
CA PHE A 101 -2.28 13.47 -2.11
C PHE A 101 -1.19 14.54 -2.35
N LYS A 102 -1.53 15.74 -2.86
CA LYS A 102 -0.52 16.76 -3.23
C LYS A 102 0.26 17.36 -2.06
N GLU A 103 -0.31 17.31 -0.85
CA GLU A 103 0.30 17.91 0.34
C GLU A 103 1.48 17.05 0.82
N PRO A 104 2.64 17.67 1.16
CA PRO A 104 3.79 16.95 1.69
C PRO A 104 3.43 16.06 2.89
N GLY A 105 3.85 14.79 2.84
CA GLY A 105 3.58 13.81 3.90
C GLY A 105 2.20 13.16 3.84
N ALA A 106 1.35 13.48 2.86
CA ALA A 106 0.11 12.75 2.63
C ALA A 106 0.40 11.26 2.33
N ARG A 107 -0.40 10.35 2.93
CA ARG A 107 -0.23 8.89 2.76
C ARG A 107 -1.58 8.19 2.66
N GLY A 108 -1.64 7.18 1.81
CA GLY A 108 -2.88 6.50 1.50
C GLY A 108 -2.71 5.12 0.92
N ILE A 109 -3.85 4.51 0.64
CA ILE A 109 -3.96 3.22 -0.02
C ILE A 109 -4.78 3.42 -1.28
N ILE A 110 -4.31 2.86 -2.39
CA ILE A 110 -4.98 2.86 -3.68
C ILE A 110 -5.53 1.46 -3.93
N HIS A 111 -6.72 1.38 -4.52
CA HIS A 111 -7.32 0.17 -5.06
C HIS A 111 -7.50 0.33 -6.58
N ILE A 112 -7.27 -0.74 -7.34
CA ILE A 112 -7.64 -0.86 -8.75
C ILE A 112 -8.19 -2.26 -9.05
N ALA A 113 -8.97 -2.39 -10.11
CA ALA A 113 -9.28 -3.66 -10.75
C ALA A 113 -8.38 -3.87 -11.97
N TRP A 114 -7.86 -5.08 -12.19
CA TRP A 114 -6.99 -5.35 -13.33
C TRP A 114 -7.76 -5.47 -14.65
N ASN A 115 -7.17 -4.98 -15.75
CA ASN A 115 -7.68 -5.21 -17.10
C ASN A 115 -7.40 -6.64 -17.55
N ALA A 116 -8.26 -7.20 -18.41
CA ALA A 116 -7.99 -8.45 -19.10
C ALA A 116 -6.64 -8.40 -19.86
N PRO A 117 -5.85 -9.49 -19.91
CA PRO A 117 -6.16 -10.85 -19.45
C PRO A 117 -5.91 -11.09 -17.95
N TYR A 118 -5.50 -10.06 -17.21
CA TYR A 118 -5.37 -10.14 -15.76
C TYR A 118 -6.77 -10.02 -15.12
N PHE A 119 -6.99 -10.70 -14.00
CA PHE A 119 -8.26 -10.70 -13.29
C PHE A 119 -8.03 -10.36 -11.81
N GLY A 120 -9.11 -9.95 -11.15
CA GLY A 120 -9.08 -9.55 -9.74
C GLY A 120 -8.77 -8.08 -9.54
N SER A 121 -8.38 -7.75 -8.31
CA SER A 121 -8.10 -6.39 -7.86
C SER A 121 -6.80 -6.35 -7.09
N HIS A 122 -6.23 -5.16 -6.95
CA HIS A 122 -5.01 -4.94 -6.20
C HIS A 122 -5.09 -3.69 -5.35
N VAL A 123 -4.38 -3.71 -4.22
CA VAL A 123 -4.16 -2.52 -3.40
C VAL A 123 -2.66 -2.26 -3.22
N PHE A 124 -2.28 -1.00 -3.30
CA PHE A 124 -0.91 -0.52 -3.16
C PHE A 124 -0.88 0.82 -2.42
N SER A 125 0.31 1.31 -2.05
CA SER A 125 0.45 2.52 -1.23
C SER A 125 0.72 3.75 -2.07
N VAL A 126 0.27 4.91 -1.58
CA VAL A 126 0.62 6.24 -2.11
C VAL A 126 1.22 7.08 -1.00
N GLU A 127 2.32 7.78 -1.28
CA GLU A 127 2.97 8.70 -0.35
C GLU A 127 3.45 9.96 -1.07
N ASN A 128 3.29 11.13 -0.46
CA ASN A 128 3.87 12.38 -0.95
C ASN A 128 5.21 12.67 -0.27
N VAL A 129 6.27 12.78 -1.07
CA VAL A 129 7.61 13.13 -0.61
C VAL A 129 8.04 14.44 -1.27
N GLY A 130 8.22 15.49 -0.47
CA GLY A 130 8.72 16.78 -1.00
C GLY A 130 7.82 17.41 -2.07
N GLY A 131 6.51 17.15 -2.06
CA GLY A 131 5.57 17.62 -3.08
C GLY A 131 5.43 16.69 -4.30
N LYS A 132 6.12 15.54 -4.32
CA LYS A 132 5.96 14.51 -5.35
C LYS A 132 5.14 13.35 -4.82
N VAL A 133 4.01 13.07 -5.46
CA VAL A 133 3.20 11.87 -5.20
C VAL A 133 3.92 10.64 -5.78
N ARG A 134 4.15 9.64 -4.94
CA ARG A 134 4.74 8.35 -5.30
C ARG A 134 3.71 7.25 -5.10
N PHE A 135 3.61 6.36 -6.08
CA PHE A 135 2.85 5.12 -5.99
C PHE A 135 3.84 3.98 -5.79
N VAL A 136 3.67 3.18 -4.74
CA VAL A 136 4.63 2.14 -4.36
C VAL A 136 3.92 0.86 -3.94
N ASP A 137 4.54 -0.28 -4.22
CA ASP A 137 4.01 -1.59 -3.86
C ASP A 137 5.11 -2.48 -3.28
N GLY A 138 4.92 -2.87 -2.03
CA GLY A 138 5.82 -3.76 -1.30
C GLY A 138 5.40 -5.23 -1.35
N GLN A 139 4.32 -5.57 -2.06
CA GLN A 139 3.85 -6.95 -2.17
C GLN A 139 4.84 -7.81 -2.95
N PRO A 140 5.24 -7.46 -4.19
CA PRO A 140 6.12 -8.31 -4.98
C PRO A 140 7.56 -8.31 -4.47
N LYS A 141 8.33 -9.30 -4.93
CA LYS A 141 9.79 -9.33 -4.79
C LYS A 141 10.47 -9.43 -6.15
N PRO A 142 11.31 -8.46 -6.54
CA PRO A 142 11.62 -7.21 -5.83
C PRO A 142 10.39 -6.29 -5.69
N PRO A 143 10.35 -5.39 -4.69
CA PRO A 143 9.26 -4.42 -4.55
C PRO A 143 9.24 -3.43 -5.72
N VAL A 144 8.05 -2.90 -6.02
CA VAL A 144 7.83 -1.91 -7.08
C VAL A 144 7.88 -0.52 -6.47
N GLN A 145 8.99 0.18 -6.68
CA GLN A 145 9.23 1.54 -6.16
C GLN A 145 8.53 2.66 -6.95
N ASP A 146 8.01 2.31 -8.13
CA ASP A 146 7.19 3.15 -8.99
C ASP A 146 6.08 2.30 -9.62
N ALA A 147 4.93 2.30 -8.96
CA ALA A 147 3.74 1.55 -9.34
C ALA A 147 2.78 2.37 -10.22
N GLU A 148 3.19 3.54 -10.74
CA GLU A 148 2.32 4.41 -11.51
C GLU A 148 1.74 3.71 -12.76
N TYR A 149 2.50 2.79 -13.36
CA TYR A 149 2.04 2.04 -14.53
C TYR A 149 0.84 1.12 -14.25
N TYR A 150 0.53 0.84 -12.98
CA TYR A 150 -0.67 0.09 -12.59
C TYR A 150 -1.95 0.77 -13.06
N PHE A 151 -2.00 2.10 -13.13
CA PHE A 151 -3.16 2.83 -13.66
C PHE A 151 -3.42 2.58 -15.15
N THR A 152 -2.43 2.09 -15.90
CA THR A 152 -2.59 1.67 -17.30
C THR A 152 -2.98 0.19 -17.40
N MET A 153 -2.51 -0.64 -16.47
CA MET A 153 -2.82 -2.07 -16.43
C MET A 153 -4.16 -2.38 -15.76
N GLY A 154 -4.69 -1.46 -14.97
CA GLY A 154 -5.98 -1.57 -14.32
C GLY A 154 -6.96 -0.48 -14.71
N HIS A 155 -8.09 -0.48 -14.02
CA HIS A 155 -9.17 0.49 -14.18
C HIS A 155 -9.87 0.73 -12.83
N SER A 156 -10.82 1.66 -12.84
CA SER A 156 -11.67 1.97 -11.67
C SER A 156 -10.86 2.26 -10.40
N PRO A 157 -9.96 3.26 -10.43
CA PRO A 157 -9.14 3.53 -9.28
C PRO A 157 -9.97 4.13 -8.16
N GLU A 158 -9.61 3.74 -6.94
CA GLU A 158 -10.18 4.25 -5.72
C GLU A 158 -9.07 4.48 -4.70
N TYR A 159 -9.27 5.39 -3.75
CA TYR A 159 -8.26 5.70 -2.74
C TYR A 159 -8.86 5.92 -1.37
N LEU A 160 -8.05 5.67 -0.33
CA LEU A 160 -8.34 6.01 1.05
C LEU A 160 -7.13 6.73 1.64
N ARG A 161 -7.31 7.99 2.08
CA ARG A 161 -6.31 8.67 2.91
C ARG A 161 -6.29 8.04 4.29
N VAL A 162 -5.09 7.79 4.80
CA VAL A 162 -4.89 7.20 6.13
C VAL A 162 -4.02 8.07 7.03
N ASP A 163 -3.30 9.05 6.47
CA ASP A 163 -2.36 9.91 7.20
C ASP A 163 -3.01 10.75 8.31
N ASP A 164 -4.27 11.17 8.14
CA ASP A 164 -5.06 11.94 9.11
C ASP A 164 -5.85 11.05 10.10
N ARG A 165 -5.74 9.73 9.95
CA ARG A 165 -6.50 8.75 10.74
C ARG A 165 -5.67 8.24 11.92
N PRO A 166 -6.31 7.93 13.07
CA PRO A 166 -5.63 7.29 14.18
C PRO A 166 -5.07 5.93 13.77
N THR A 167 -3.97 5.51 14.40
CA THR A 167 -3.46 4.14 14.21
C THR A 167 -4.51 3.15 14.69
N PRO A 168 -4.87 2.13 13.88
CA PRO A 168 -5.87 1.14 14.25
C PRO A 168 -5.47 0.39 15.54
N PRO A 169 -6.44 0.01 16.39
CA PRO A 169 -6.17 -0.88 17.51
C PRO A 169 -5.66 -2.23 17.01
N LYS A 170 -4.74 -2.82 17.77
CA LYS A 170 -4.07 -4.09 17.44
C LYS A 170 -5.00 -5.23 17.05
N ASN A 171 -6.14 -5.38 17.71
CA ASN A 171 -7.09 -6.44 17.40
C ASN A 171 -7.70 -6.36 15.98
N GLN A 172 -7.63 -5.22 15.31
CA GLN A 172 -8.09 -5.06 13.92
C GLN A 172 -7.01 -5.39 12.89
N THR A 173 -5.73 -5.37 13.27
CA THR A 173 -4.61 -5.48 12.33
C THR A 173 -3.66 -6.64 12.63
N ASP A 174 -3.49 -7.04 13.89
CA ASP A 174 -2.67 -8.18 14.31
C ASP A 174 -2.97 -9.49 13.53
N PRO A 175 -4.24 -9.86 13.22
CA PRO A 175 -4.51 -11.06 12.42
C PRO A 175 -3.91 -11.04 11.01
N LEU A 176 -3.50 -9.87 10.52
CA LEU A 176 -2.99 -9.66 9.17
C LEU A 176 -1.46 -9.74 9.10
N PHE A 177 -0.78 -9.84 10.24
CA PHE A 177 0.68 -9.76 10.32
C PHE A 177 1.31 -11.08 10.71
N GLU A 178 2.60 -11.20 10.45
CA GLU A 178 3.40 -12.29 10.99
C GLU A 178 3.33 -12.26 12.54
N PRO A 179 3.16 -13.42 13.19
CA PRO A 179 3.15 -13.53 14.65
C PRO A 179 4.51 -13.23 15.29
#